data_AF-B9TGF5-F1
#
_entry.id   AF-B9TGF5-F1
#
_cell.length_a   1.000
_cell.length_b   1.000
_cell.length_c   1.000
_cell.angle_alpha   90.00
_cell.angle_beta   90.00
_cell.angle_gamma   90.00
#
_symmetry.space_group_name_H-M   'P 1'
#
loop_
_entity.id
_entity.type
_entity.pdbx_description
1 polymer ?
#
loop_
_entity_poly.entity_id
_entity_poly.type
_entity_poly.pdbx_seq_one_letter_code
_entity_poly.pdbx_strand_id
1 'polypeptide(L)'
;MLAALDEKTRDAKIDEMVARKTRQQQQAALEATSAAANVNNGTMSNTFDSNSNSSSSNKNSGSTFYFYNNSAISQGYNDFKRLWGNRKLEDNWRRSRRSNTGIPTANTGIGSSQVNDPDAPVGSVAYNSTNVSAGTFRQDLVKNLPLTLALLQQSNLKIYNAYFEMANFYRDVLEDKKEAIATYETLLARFPQSSDKPSIYYNLYRLYADIDATKSNDYKNRLLKEYPESVFAKVILDPDYARKLADVDAVFNGFYNEVYDQYAQKQYAKVIEKANDLLNKYPDNRYAAQLYYLKAIAAGHMEKLPPFQPICN
;
A
#
# COMPACT_ATOMS: atom_id res chain seq x y z
N MET A 1 -19.51 -9.84 2.84
CA MET A 1 -19.14 -8.51 2.30
C MET A 1 -20.41 -7.82 1.83
N LEU A 2 -20.58 -6.51 2.05
CA LEU A 2 -21.81 -5.77 1.66
C LEU A 2 -22.20 -5.95 0.18
N ALA A 3 -21.21 -5.96 -0.71
CA ALA A 3 -21.42 -6.16 -2.15
C ALA A 3 -21.91 -7.56 -2.55
N ALA A 4 -21.74 -8.57 -1.69
CA ALA A 4 -22.17 -9.94 -1.95
C ALA A 4 -23.62 -10.23 -1.49
N LEU A 5 -24.27 -9.27 -0.82
CA LEU A 5 -25.66 -9.39 -0.38
C LEU A 5 -26.62 -9.02 -1.51
N ASP A 6 -27.83 -9.59 -1.48
CA ASP A 6 -28.93 -9.14 -2.32
C ASP A 6 -29.26 -7.66 -2.04
N GLU A 7 -29.86 -6.99 -3.02
CA GLU A 7 -30.09 -5.54 -2.98
C GLU A 7 -30.87 -5.09 -1.74
N LYS A 8 -31.95 -5.80 -1.42
CA LYS A 8 -32.82 -5.47 -0.28
C LYS A 8 -32.08 -5.62 1.05
N THR A 9 -31.36 -6.73 1.24
CA THR A 9 -30.59 -6.95 2.47
C THR A 9 -29.41 -5.99 2.58
N ARG A 10 -28.76 -5.67 1.46
CA ARG A 10 -27.67 -4.69 1.39
C ARG A 10 -28.13 -3.30 1.80
N ASP A 11 -29.26 -2.84 1.26
CA ASP A 11 -29.80 -1.52 1.58
C ASP A 11 -30.22 -1.42 3.05
N ALA A 12 -30.91 -2.44 3.58
CA ALA A 12 -31.24 -2.50 5.00
C ALA A 12 -29.98 -2.44 5.89
N LYS A 13 -28.88 -3.08 5.48
CA LYS A 13 -27.61 -3.04 6.21
C LYS A 13 -26.93 -1.68 6.12
N ILE A 14 -26.98 -1.03 4.96
CA ILE A 14 -26.47 0.33 4.76
C ILE A 14 -27.25 1.30 5.65
N ASP A 15 -28.58 1.20 5.69
CA ASP A 15 -29.43 2.06 6.53
C ASP A 15 -29.15 1.83 8.02
N GLU A 16 -28.90 0.59 8.45
CA GLU A 16 -28.44 0.28 9.81
C GLU A 16 -27.10 0.95 10.14
N MET A 17 -26.13 0.91 9.21
CA MET A 17 -24.83 1.56 9.37
C MET A 17 -24.94 3.08 9.44
N VAL A 18 -25.79 3.68 8.60
CA VAL A 18 -26.08 5.11 8.60
C VAL A 18 -26.73 5.53 9.90
N ALA A 19 -27.74 4.78 10.38
CA ALA A 19 -28.42 5.05 11.65
C ALA A 19 -27.45 4.94 12.83
N ARG A 20 -26.57 3.93 12.83
CA ARG A 20 -25.54 3.75 13.86
C ARG A 20 -24.56 4.93 13.87
N LYS A 21 -24.07 5.35 12.70
CA LYS A 21 -23.15 6.49 12.58
C LYS A 21 -23.79 7.80 13.04
N THR A 22 -25.04 8.01 12.65
CA THR A 22 -25.82 9.20 13.05
C THR A 22 -26.04 9.24 14.56
N ARG A 23 -26.39 8.10 15.18
CA ARG A 23 -26.55 8.00 16.63
C ARG A 23 -25.25 8.28 17.38
N GLN A 24 -24.12 7.73 16.90
CA GLN A 24 -22.80 8.00 17.47
C GLN A 24 -22.44 9.49 17.38
N GLN A 25 -22.72 10.14 16.24
CA GLN A 25 -22.49 11.59 16.07
C GLN A 25 -23.38 12.42 16.99
N GLN A 26 -24.66 12.06 17.14
CA GLN A 26 -25.58 12.74 18.06
C GLN A 26 -25.15 12.58 19.52
N GLN A 27 -24.76 11.38 19.94
CA GLN A 27 -24.23 11.13 21.28
C GLN A 27 -22.98 11.95 21.56
N ALA A 28 -22.01 11.94 20.64
CA ALA A 28 -20.80 12.75 20.76
C ALA A 28 -21.11 14.26 20.82
N ALA A 29 -22.10 14.74 20.06
CA ALA A 29 -22.53 16.14 20.10
C ALA A 29 -23.21 16.52 21.43
N LEU A 30 -24.04 15.65 21.98
CA LEU A 30 -24.69 15.84 23.29
C LEU A 30 -23.66 15.83 24.42
N GLU A 31 -22.70 14.91 24.39
CA GLU A 31 -21.57 14.85 25.33
C GLU A 31 -20.71 16.12 25.24
N ALA A 32 -20.39 16.59 24.03
CA ALA A 32 -19.66 17.84 23.85
C ALA A 32 -20.44 19.07 24.37
N THR A 33 -21.76 19.10 24.20
CA THR A 33 -22.61 20.21 24.65
C THR A 33 -22.78 20.22 26.18
N SER A 34 -22.97 19.06 26.79
CA SER A 34 -23.05 18.89 28.25
C SER A 34 -21.72 19.15 28.95
N ALA A 35 -20.60 18.78 28.34
CA ALA A 35 -19.27 19.16 28.80
C ALA A 35 -19.05 20.68 28.74
N ALA A 36 -19.53 21.36 27.70
CA ALA A 36 -19.46 22.82 27.58
C ALA A 36 -20.37 23.55 28.59
N ALA A 37 -21.56 23.00 28.89
CA ALA A 37 -22.48 23.56 29.88
C ALA A 37 -21.96 23.47 31.33
N ASN A 38 -21.23 22.41 31.66
CA ASN A 38 -20.64 22.23 33.00
C ASN A 38 -19.46 23.19 33.29
N VAL A 39 -18.82 23.75 32.25
CA VAL A 39 -17.77 24.76 32.41
C VAL A 39 -18.35 26.14 32.73
N ASN A 40 -19.60 26.43 32.34
CA ASN A 40 -20.22 27.74 32.57
C ASN A 40 -20.81 27.92 33.98
N ASN A 41 -20.89 26.85 34.79
CA ASN A 41 -21.41 26.90 36.17
C ASN A 41 -20.34 26.60 37.23
N GLY A 42 -19.06 26.50 36.82
CA GLY A 42 -17.93 26.26 37.71
C GLY A 42 -16.79 27.21 37.40
N THR A 43 -16.53 28.14 38.31
CA THR A 43 -15.30 28.95 38.43
C THR A 43 -15.04 30.03 37.39
N MET A 44 -15.70 31.17 37.59
CA MET A 44 -15.01 32.46 37.56
C MET A 44 -13.97 32.48 38.70
N SER A 45 -12.78 31.90 38.47
CA SER A 45 -11.61 32.18 39.31
C SER A 45 -10.42 32.44 38.42
N ASN A 46 -10.23 33.73 38.15
CA ASN A 46 -8.99 34.29 37.64
C ASN A 46 -7.94 34.17 38.74
N THR A 47 -7.12 33.12 38.75
CA THR A 47 -5.83 33.16 39.49
C THR A 47 -4.81 32.28 38.78
N PHE A 48 -3.93 32.97 38.07
CA PHE A 48 -2.59 32.51 37.75
C PHE A 48 -1.78 32.57 39.05
N ASP A 49 -1.55 31.42 39.70
CA ASP A 49 -0.51 31.33 40.72
C ASP A 49 0.68 30.58 40.13
N SER A 50 1.72 31.34 39.85
CA SER A 50 3.06 30.84 39.63
C SER A 50 3.63 30.40 40.97
N ASN A 51 3.95 29.11 41.09
CA ASN A 51 4.83 28.55 42.12
C ASN A 51 4.21 28.41 43.53
N SER A 52 3.53 27.29 43.78
CA SER A 52 3.79 26.54 45.02
C SER A 52 3.41 25.07 44.92
N ASN A 53 4.28 24.26 45.50
CA ASN A 53 4.12 22.84 45.76
C ASN A 53 2.96 22.62 46.75
N SER A 54 1.85 22.01 46.31
CA SER A 54 0.92 21.35 47.23
C SER A 54 0.16 20.21 46.56
N SER A 55 0.46 19.01 47.02
CA SER A 55 -0.36 17.81 46.92
C SER A 55 -1.82 18.08 47.32
N SER A 56 -2.78 17.73 46.44
CA SER A 56 -4.13 17.34 46.87
C SER A 56 -4.86 16.52 45.80
N SER A 57 -4.94 15.22 46.06
CA SER A 57 -6.12 14.36 45.92
C SER A 57 -6.92 14.34 44.59
N ASN A 58 -6.69 13.26 43.83
CA ASN A 58 -7.68 12.39 43.19
C ASN A 58 -9.14 12.89 43.11
N LYS A 59 -9.58 13.20 41.88
CA LYS A 59 -10.90 12.76 41.39
C LYS A 59 -10.72 12.02 40.07
N ASN A 60 -10.95 10.72 40.18
CA ASN A 60 -11.04 9.73 39.14
C ASN A 60 -12.16 10.11 38.14
N SER A 61 -11.77 10.67 36.99
CA SER A 61 -12.59 10.71 35.78
C SER A 61 -11.68 10.20 34.68
N GLY A 62 -12.09 9.15 33.97
CA GLY A 62 -11.26 8.44 33.00
C GLY A 62 -10.53 9.41 32.08
N SER A 63 -9.25 9.15 31.82
CA SER A 63 -8.39 10.00 30.99
C SER A 63 -8.87 9.96 29.53
N THR A 64 -9.92 10.71 29.23
CA THR A 64 -10.31 11.01 27.86
C THR A 64 -9.14 11.74 27.22
N PHE A 65 -8.52 11.10 26.21
CA PHE A 65 -7.39 11.66 25.48
C PHE A 65 -7.71 13.10 25.04
N TYR A 66 -6.79 14.02 25.29
CA TYR A 66 -6.97 15.48 25.23
C TYR A 66 -7.72 15.96 23.97
N PHE A 67 -7.50 15.31 22.84
CA PHE A 67 -8.11 15.62 21.53
C PHE A 67 -9.58 15.21 21.37
N TYR A 68 -10.20 14.57 22.37
CA TYR A 68 -11.64 14.28 22.37
C TYR A 68 -12.44 15.26 23.23
N ASN A 69 -11.79 16.20 23.93
CA ASN A 69 -12.46 17.25 24.68
C ASN A 69 -12.49 18.56 23.87
N ASN A 70 -13.64 18.88 23.29
CA ASN A 70 -13.81 20.07 22.45
C ASN A 70 -13.58 21.40 23.21
N SER A 71 -13.83 21.43 24.54
CA SER A 71 -13.54 22.58 25.39
C SER A 71 -12.03 22.77 25.58
N ALA A 72 -11.30 21.69 25.85
CA ALA A 72 -9.84 21.71 25.96
C ALA A 72 -9.18 22.13 24.63
N ILE A 73 -9.70 21.68 23.49
CA ILE A 73 -9.24 22.10 22.16
C ILE A 73 -9.49 23.59 21.94
N SER A 74 -10.70 24.08 22.25
CA SER A 74 -11.05 25.49 22.06
C SER A 74 -10.22 26.41 22.96
N GLN A 75 -9.97 25.99 24.20
CA GLN A 75 -9.11 26.71 25.12
C GLN A 75 -7.65 26.69 24.66
N GLY A 76 -7.13 25.53 24.28
CA GLY A 76 -5.79 25.38 23.72
C GLY A 76 -5.57 26.19 22.44
N TYR A 77 -6.59 26.30 21.58
CA TYR A 77 -6.54 27.17 20.39
C TYR A 77 -6.44 28.65 20.76
N ASN A 78 -7.25 29.12 21.70
CA ASN A 78 -7.21 30.51 22.16
C ASN A 78 -5.90 30.83 22.88
N ASP A 79 -5.40 29.90 23.70
CA ASP A 79 -4.11 30.02 24.39
C ASP A 79 -2.95 30.03 23.41
N PHE A 80 -2.97 29.16 22.41
CA PHE A 80 -1.99 29.15 21.33
C PHE A 80 -1.97 30.49 20.59
N LYS A 81 -3.15 31.01 20.22
CA LYS A 81 -3.29 32.29 19.54
C LYS A 81 -2.84 33.47 20.41
N ARG A 82 -3.06 33.39 21.73
CA ARG A 82 -2.59 34.40 22.69
C ARG A 82 -1.07 34.41 22.82
N LEU A 83 -0.43 33.24 22.89
CA LEU A 83 1.03 33.14 23.03
C LEU A 83 1.77 33.38 21.71
N TRP A 84 1.23 32.90 20.59
CA TRP A 84 1.96 32.80 19.32
C TRP A 84 1.37 33.61 18.17
N GLY A 85 0.16 34.16 18.33
CA GLY A 85 -0.57 34.89 17.30
C GLY A 85 -1.18 33.98 16.22
N ASN A 86 -1.66 34.59 15.13
CA ASN A 86 -2.12 33.87 13.95
C ASN A 86 -0.93 33.38 13.10
N ARG A 87 -0.39 32.21 13.44
CA ARG A 87 0.67 31.55 12.66
C ARG A 87 0.08 30.80 11.47
N LYS A 88 0.77 30.84 10.33
CA LYS A 88 0.45 30.01 9.16
C LYS A 88 0.89 28.57 9.42
N LEU A 89 0.22 27.61 8.80
CA LEU A 89 0.62 26.21 8.84
C LEU A 89 1.85 26.02 7.95
N GLU A 90 3.03 26.00 8.56
CA GLU A 90 4.33 25.80 7.90
C GLU A 90 5.31 25.11 8.87
N ASP A 91 6.31 24.44 8.31
CA ASP A 91 7.34 23.77 9.12
C ASP A 91 8.18 24.78 9.91
N ASN A 92 8.68 24.33 11.06
CA ASN A 92 9.51 25.13 11.95
C ASN A 92 8.84 26.43 12.46
N TRP A 93 7.51 26.48 12.50
CA TRP A 93 6.72 27.66 12.92
C TRP A 93 7.07 28.21 14.32
N ARG A 94 7.77 27.42 15.16
CA ARG A 94 8.13 27.74 16.55
C ARG A 94 9.54 28.31 16.76
N ARG A 95 10.33 28.58 15.71
CA ARG A 95 11.71 29.11 15.83
C ARG A 95 11.73 30.64 15.89
N SER A 96 12.41 31.22 16.88
CA SER A 96 12.48 32.67 17.12
C SER A 96 13.44 33.43 16.20
N ARG A 97 14.40 32.74 15.55
CA ARG A 97 15.34 33.33 14.59
C ARG A 97 15.33 32.51 13.30
N ARG A 98 14.82 33.12 12.22
CA ARG A 98 14.94 32.61 10.85
C ARG A 98 16.29 33.06 10.30
N SER A 99 17.11 32.15 9.78
CA SER A 99 18.13 32.55 8.82
C SER A 99 17.40 32.95 7.55
N ASN A 100 17.55 34.19 7.11
CA ASN A 100 16.80 34.77 6.00
C ASN A 100 17.36 34.29 4.65
N THR A 101 17.32 32.98 4.40
CA THR A 101 17.64 32.37 3.10
C THR A 101 16.36 31.81 2.50
N GLY A 102 15.51 32.70 1.98
CA GLY A 102 14.23 32.34 1.37
C GLY A 102 13.37 33.57 1.07
N ILE A 103 13.58 34.13 -0.12
CA ILE A 103 12.78 35.07 -0.94
C ILE A 103 11.52 35.68 -0.27
N PRO A 104 11.41 37.03 -0.19
CA PRO A 104 10.19 37.69 0.28
C PRO A 104 9.12 37.68 -0.83
N THR A 105 8.10 36.83 -0.71
CA THR A 105 6.90 36.93 -1.55
C THR A 105 5.85 37.78 -0.86
N ALA A 106 5.83 39.04 -1.29
CA ALA A 106 4.70 39.95 -1.08
C ALA A 106 3.44 39.37 -1.75
N ASN A 107 2.37 39.32 -0.96
CA ASN A 107 0.97 39.45 -1.33
C ASN A 107 0.57 39.14 -2.80
N THR A 108 0.40 37.86 -3.14
CA THR A 108 -0.54 37.40 -4.18
C THR A 108 -0.99 35.99 -3.85
N GLY A 109 -2.31 35.77 -3.81
CA GLY A 109 -2.86 34.43 -3.67
C GLY A 109 -2.52 33.59 -4.90
N ILE A 110 -1.96 32.40 -4.69
CA ILE A 110 -2.01 31.19 -5.55
C ILE A 110 -1.16 30.11 -4.85
N GLY A 111 -1.74 28.91 -4.71
CA GLY A 111 -1.04 27.62 -4.67
C GLY A 111 -0.04 27.36 -3.54
N SER A 112 -0.52 26.82 -2.42
CA SER A 112 0.32 26.14 -1.43
C SER A 112 1.02 24.93 -2.07
N SER A 113 2.30 25.09 -2.43
CA SER A 113 3.18 23.98 -2.75
C SER A 113 3.52 23.24 -1.46
N GLN A 114 3.03 22.01 -1.36
CA GLN A 114 3.30 21.07 -0.26
C GLN A 114 4.79 20.72 -0.26
N VAL A 115 5.47 21.03 0.85
CA VAL A 115 6.76 20.40 1.17
C VAL A 115 6.43 18.98 1.64
N ASN A 116 6.99 17.99 0.94
CA ASN A 116 6.70 16.58 1.13
C ASN A 116 7.62 16.04 2.23
N ASP A 117 7.09 15.82 3.43
CA ASP A 117 7.76 15.09 4.51
C ASP A 117 7.56 13.58 4.28
N PRO A 118 8.62 12.78 4.10
CA PRO A 118 8.53 11.35 3.86
C PRO A 118 8.01 10.52 5.06
N ASP A 119 7.94 11.09 6.27
CA ASP A 119 7.38 10.44 7.46
C ASP A 119 5.98 10.96 7.84
N ALA A 120 5.42 11.92 7.09
CA ALA A 120 4.05 12.36 7.28
C ALA A 120 3.08 11.31 6.73
N PRO A 121 2.05 10.87 7.48
CA PRO A 121 1.04 9.97 6.95
C PRO A 121 0.39 10.62 5.73
N VAL A 122 0.61 10.02 4.56
CA VAL A 122 0.01 10.43 3.29
C VAL A 122 -1.51 10.41 3.42
N GLY A 123 -2.09 11.60 3.44
CA GLY A 123 -3.50 11.82 3.69
C GLY A 123 -3.76 12.43 5.06
N SER A 124 -3.27 13.66 5.28
CA SER A 124 -3.99 14.58 6.17
C SER A 124 -5.34 14.89 5.51
N VAL A 125 -6.29 13.96 5.65
CA VAL A 125 -7.70 14.31 5.62
C VAL A 125 -7.81 15.36 6.70
N ALA A 126 -7.91 16.63 6.31
CA ALA A 126 -8.37 17.64 7.22
C ALA A 126 -9.65 17.06 7.82
N TYR A 127 -9.60 16.71 9.11
CA TYR A 127 -10.79 16.38 9.88
C TYR A 127 -11.55 17.70 10.04
N ASN A 128 -12.08 18.20 8.91
CA ASN A 128 -13.23 19.06 8.93
C ASN A 128 -14.31 18.18 9.56
N SER A 129 -14.63 18.46 10.81
CA SER A 129 -15.84 18.00 11.47
C SER A 129 -17.06 18.64 10.81
N THR A 130 -17.14 18.62 9.48
CA THR A 130 -18.40 18.81 8.78
C THR A 130 -19.25 17.66 9.27
N ASN A 131 -20.35 17.97 9.95
CA ASN A 131 -21.39 17.01 10.27
C ASN A 131 -21.71 16.24 8.98
N VAL A 132 -21.16 15.03 8.83
CA VAL A 132 -21.44 14.18 7.68
C VAL A 132 -22.91 13.83 7.84
N SER A 133 -23.78 14.49 7.07
CA SER A 133 -25.20 14.23 7.13
C SER A 133 -25.44 12.76 6.76
N ALA A 134 -26.45 12.15 7.37
CA ALA A 134 -26.84 10.76 7.08
C ALA A 134 -26.95 10.49 5.57
N GLY A 135 -27.44 11.48 4.81
CA GLY A 135 -27.52 11.43 3.34
C GLY A 135 -26.15 11.36 2.65
N THR A 136 -25.19 12.21 3.03
CA THR A 136 -23.82 12.17 2.48
C THR A 136 -23.10 10.86 2.79
N PHE A 137 -23.20 10.38 4.04
CA PHE A 137 -22.59 9.11 4.43
C PHE A 137 -23.16 7.91 3.67
N ARG A 138 -24.49 7.89 3.44
CA ARG A 138 -25.13 6.86 2.63
C ARG A 138 -24.64 6.89 1.19
N GLN A 139 -24.57 8.07 0.58
CA GLN A 139 -24.09 8.22 -0.80
C GLN A 139 -22.65 7.73 -0.95
N ASP A 140 -21.78 8.05 0.01
CA ASP A 140 -20.40 7.57 0.00
C ASP A 140 -20.29 6.04 0.10
N LEU A 141 -21.11 5.41 0.95
CA LEU A 141 -21.15 3.95 1.03
C LEU A 141 -21.61 3.33 -0.29
N VAL A 142 -22.70 3.82 -0.87
CA VAL A 142 -23.27 3.25 -2.11
C VAL A 142 -22.32 3.44 -3.29
N LYS A 143 -21.72 4.62 -3.43
CA LYS A 143 -20.83 4.96 -4.56
C LYS A 143 -19.59 4.06 -4.63
N ASN A 144 -19.06 3.65 -3.48
CA ASN A 144 -17.80 2.91 -3.41
C ASN A 144 -17.97 1.38 -3.34
N LEU A 145 -19.20 0.87 -3.44
CA LEU A 145 -19.46 -0.56 -3.41
C LEU A 145 -19.11 -1.21 -4.77
N PRO A 146 -18.27 -2.26 -4.80
CA PRO A 146 -17.96 -2.98 -6.02
C PRO A 146 -19.11 -3.93 -6.37
N LEU A 147 -20.17 -3.41 -6.98
CA LEU A 147 -21.40 -4.17 -7.29
C LEU A 147 -21.33 -4.96 -8.60
N THR A 148 -20.45 -4.58 -9.52
CA THR A 148 -20.24 -5.33 -10.77
C THR A 148 -19.19 -6.41 -10.59
N LEU A 149 -19.27 -7.48 -11.39
CA LEU A 149 -18.32 -8.59 -11.32
C LEU A 149 -16.86 -8.12 -11.52
N ALA A 150 -16.62 -7.19 -12.45
CA ALA A 150 -15.29 -6.62 -12.69
C ALA A 150 -14.78 -5.81 -11.48
N LEU A 151 -15.62 -4.97 -10.87
CA LEU A 151 -15.24 -4.19 -9.69
C LEU A 151 -14.98 -5.11 -8.48
N LEU A 152 -15.76 -6.18 -8.34
CA LEU A 152 -15.60 -7.16 -7.28
C LEU A 152 -14.28 -7.91 -7.43
N GLN A 153 -13.93 -8.34 -8.65
CA GLN A 153 -12.64 -8.95 -8.94
C GLN A 153 -11.47 -8.01 -8.61
N GLN A 154 -11.55 -6.74 -9.02
CA GLN A 154 -10.52 -5.75 -8.67
C GLN A 154 -10.41 -5.54 -7.15
N SER A 155 -11.53 -5.48 -6.45
CA SER A 155 -11.54 -5.38 -4.98
C SER A 155 -10.90 -6.60 -4.34
N ASN A 156 -11.23 -7.80 -4.81
CA ASN A 156 -10.64 -9.05 -4.32
C ASN A 156 -9.15 -9.12 -4.61
N LEU A 157 -8.68 -8.66 -5.77
CA LEU A 157 -7.27 -8.57 -6.11
C LEU A 157 -6.52 -7.66 -5.14
N LYS A 158 -7.07 -6.48 -4.83
CA LYS A 158 -6.46 -5.55 -3.85
C LYS A 158 -6.34 -6.19 -2.47
N ILE A 159 -7.39 -6.86 -2.02
CA ILE A 159 -7.39 -7.58 -0.75
C ILE A 159 -6.33 -8.70 -0.79
N TYR A 160 -6.32 -9.49 -1.85
CA TYR A 160 -5.36 -10.57 -2.03
C TYR A 160 -3.92 -10.08 -1.94
N ASN A 161 -3.57 -9.03 -2.70
CA ASN A 161 -2.24 -8.43 -2.69
C ASN A 161 -1.88 -7.91 -1.30
N ALA A 162 -2.80 -7.21 -0.61
CA ALA A 162 -2.55 -6.70 0.73
C ALA A 162 -2.25 -7.82 1.75
N TYR A 163 -3.01 -8.93 1.71
CA TYR A 163 -2.74 -10.08 2.58
C TYR A 163 -1.40 -10.75 2.24
N PHE A 164 -1.07 -10.87 0.95
CA PHE A 164 0.19 -11.46 0.51
C PHE A 164 1.40 -10.62 0.94
N GLU A 165 1.33 -9.30 0.74
CA GLU A 165 2.34 -8.34 1.20
C GLU A 165 2.46 -8.35 2.72
N MET A 166 1.35 -8.37 3.45
CA MET A 166 1.34 -8.43 4.91
C MET A 166 2.00 -9.72 5.43
N ALA A 167 1.72 -10.87 4.82
CA ALA A 167 2.35 -12.13 5.20
C ALA A 167 3.87 -12.12 4.93
N ASN A 168 4.30 -11.58 3.78
CA ASN A 168 5.72 -11.40 3.49
C ASN A 168 6.37 -10.42 4.48
N PHE A 169 5.70 -9.34 4.85
CA PHE A 169 6.22 -8.36 5.80
C PHE A 169 6.40 -8.98 7.20
N TYR A 170 5.43 -9.74 7.68
CA TYR A 170 5.58 -10.51 8.92
C TYR A 170 6.76 -11.49 8.85
N ARG A 171 6.94 -12.16 7.71
CA ARG A 171 8.04 -13.13 7.51
C ARG A 171 9.42 -12.46 7.46
N ASP A 172 9.58 -11.42 6.64
CA ASP A 172 10.90 -10.90 6.25
C ASP A 172 11.34 -9.69 7.08
N VAL A 173 10.39 -8.87 7.55
CA VAL A 173 10.70 -7.59 8.22
C VAL A 173 10.53 -7.71 9.73
N LEU A 174 9.37 -8.24 10.17
CA LEU A 174 9.11 -8.41 11.60
C LEU A 174 9.63 -9.75 12.14
N GLU A 175 9.93 -10.69 11.24
CA GLU A 175 10.31 -12.07 11.57
C GLU A 175 9.32 -12.80 12.49
N ASP A 176 8.06 -12.34 12.52
CA ASP A 176 6.98 -12.96 13.28
C ASP A 176 6.40 -14.14 12.47
N LYS A 177 6.98 -15.31 12.70
CA LYS A 177 6.57 -16.55 12.03
C LYS A 177 5.11 -16.90 12.29
N LYS A 178 4.56 -16.62 13.48
CA LYS A 178 3.19 -17.00 13.85
C LYS A 178 2.18 -16.15 13.09
N GLU A 179 2.38 -14.84 13.06
CA GLU A 179 1.51 -13.93 12.30
C GLU A 179 1.64 -14.13 10.79
N ALA A 180 2.84 -14.41 10.29
CA ALA A 180 3.05 -14.78 8.88
C ALA A 180 2.24 -16.03 8.51
N ILE A 181 2.33 -17.09 9.31
CA ILE A 181 1.57 -18.34 9.13
C ILE A 181 0.07 -18.06 9.12
N ALA A 182 -0.45 -17.38 10.16
CA ALA A 182 -1.88 -17.10 10.28
C ALA A 182 -2.40 -16.30 9.09
N THR A 183 -1.60 -15.34 8.61
CA THR A 183 -1.94 -14.51 7.45
C THR A 183 -1.96 -15.33 6.15
N TYR A 184 -0.96 -16.19 5.91
CA TYR A 184 -0.94 -17.07 4.73
C TYR A 184 -2.08 -18.10 4.75
N GLU A 185 -2.40 -18.71 5.89
CA GLU A 185 -3.53 -19.64 6.01
C GLU A 185 -4.86 -18.93 5.75
N THR A 186 -5.02 -17.70 6.27
CA THR A 186 -6.18 -16.85 5.99
C THR A 186 -6.28 -16.53 4.49
N LEU A 187 -5.16 -16.21 3.84
CA LEU A 187 -5.09 -15.94 2.41
C LEU A 187 -5.55 -17.15 1.58
N LEU A 188 -5.06 -18.36 1.90
CA LEU A 188 -5.47 -19.61 1.23
C LEU A 188 -6.94 -19.93 1.43
N ALA A 189 -7.46 -19.76 2.65
CA ALA A 189 -8.86 -20.01 2.95
C ALA A 189 -9.78 -19.04 2.21
N ARG A 190 -9.37 -17.77 2.10
CA ARG A 190 -10.16 -16.71 1.46
C ARG A 190 -10.10 -16.77 -0.07
N PHE A 191 -8.96 -17.17 -0.63
CA PHE A 191 -8.72 -17.20 -2.07
C PHE A 191 -8.22 -18.58 -2.53
N PRO A 192 -9.09 -19.61 -2.49
CA PRO A 192 -8.71 -20.99 -2.78
C PRO A 192 -8.43 -21.27 -4.25
N GLN A 193 -8.48 -20.29 -5.15
CA GLN A 193 -8.18 -20.44 -6.58
C GLN A 193 -7.01 -19.53 -7.03
N SER A 194 -6.19 -19.07 -6.08
CA SER A 194 -5.01 -18.25 -6.37
C SER A 194 -3.94 -19.02 -7.17
N SER A 195 -3.30 -18.33 -8.11
CA SER A 195 -2.12 -18.80 -8.86
C SER A 195 -0.86 -18.93 -8.00
N ASP A 196 -0.77 -18.19 -6.89
CA ASP A 196 0.46 -18.12 -6.07
C ASP A 196 0.46 -19.15 -4.94
N LYS A 197 -0.51 -20.07 -4.91
CA LYS A 197 -0.53 -21.21 -3.99
C LYS A 197 0.80 -21.97 -3.90
N PRO A 198 1.56 -22.22 -4.99
CA PRO A 198 2.86 -22.88 -4.87
C PRO A 198 3.83 -22.10 -3.98
N SER A 199 3.86 -20.76 -4.13
CA SER A 199 4.66 -19.86 -3.31
C SER A 199 4.19 -19.86 -1.86
N ILE A 200 2.88 -19.78 -1.63
CA ILE A 200 2.31 -19.76 -0.29
C ILE A 200 2.56 -21.09 0.45
N TYR A 201 2.37 -22.24 -0.21
CA TYR A 201 2.66 -23.55 0.36
C TYR A 201 4.15 -23.71 0.69
N TYR A 202 5.04 -23.24 -0.19
CA TYR A 202 6.48 -23.25 0.07
C TYR A 202 6.84 -22.42 1.32
N ASN A 203 6.26 -21.24 1.44
CA ASN A 203 6.45 -20.37 2.60
C ASN A 203 5.93 -21.01 3.88
N LEU A 204 4.73 -21.58 3.87
CA LEU A 204 4.16 -22.29 5.02
C LEU A 204 5.00 -23.52 5.40
N TYR A 205 5.48 -24.30 4.43
CA TYR A 205 6.42 -25.40 4.68
C TYR A 205 7.65 -24.91 5.45
N ARG A 206 8.30 -23.84 4.98
CA ARG A 206 9.50 -23.29 5.63
C ARG A 206 9.21 -22.68 7.00
N LEU A 207 8.10 -21.94 7.14
CA LEU A 207 7.72 -21.30 8.39
C LEU A 207 7.38 -22.33 9.47
N TYR A 208 6.69 -23.40 9.10
CA TYR A 208 6.35 -24.49 10.03
C TYR A 208 7.52 -25.40 10.37
N ALA A 209 8.62 -25.38 9.62
CA ALA A 209 9.74 -26.33 9.81
C ALA A 209 10.28 -26.34 11.26
N ASP A 210 10.34 -25.18 11.90
CA ASP A 210 10.84 -25.03 13.28
C ASP A 210 9.72 -25.03 14.35
N ILE A 211 8.45 -25.15 13.94
CA ILE A 211 7.28 -24.96 14.82
C ILE A 211 6.46 -26.25 14.91
N ASP A 212 6.10 -26.83 13.78
CA ASP A 212 5.27 -28.02 13.66
C ASP A 212 5.69 -28.81 12.41
N ALA A 213 6.48 -29.85 12.62
CA ALA A 213 7.00 -30.69 11.54
C ALA A 213 5.89 -31.41 10.78
N THR A 214 4.75 -31.73 11.42
CA THR A 214 3.62 -32.38 10.74
C THR A 214 2.98 -31.42 9.77
N LYS A 215 2.65 -30.20 10.21
CA LYS A 215 2.11 -29.17 9.31
C LYS A 215 3.09 -28.77 8.21
N SER A 216 4.38 -28.67 8.54
CA SER A 216 5.43 -28.41 7.55
C SER A 216 5.40 -29.46 6.43
N ASN A 217 5.40 -30.74 6.80
CA ASN A 217 5.34 -31.84 5.85
C ASN A 217 4.03 -31.88 5.06
N ASP A 218 2.89 -31.53 5.67
CA ASP A 218 1.61 -31.44 4.97
C ASP A 218 1.66 -30.42 3.83
N TYR A 219 2.17 -29.20 4.09
CA TYR A 219 2.30 -28.18 3.03
C TYR A 219 3.32 -28.55 1.97
N LYS A 220 4.44 -29.17 2.35
CA LYS A 220 5.41 -29.75 1.42
C LYS A 220 4.75 -30.77 0.49
N ASN A 221 4.00 -31.72 1.04
CA ASN A 221 3.36 -32.78 0.27
C ASN A 221 2.27 -32.23 -0.66
N ARG A 222 1.49 -31.23 -0.21
CA ARG A 222 0.54 -30.53 -1.08
C ARG A 222 1.23 -29.84 -2.25
N LEU A 223 2.33 -29.13 -2.00
CA LEU A 223 3.11 -28.47 -3.04
C LEU A 223 3.67 -29.46 -4.06
N LEU A 224 4.26 -30.57 -3.60
CA LEU A 224 4.82 -31.59 -4.50
C LEU A 224 3.74 -32.33 -5.30
N LYS A 225 2.56 -32.54 -4.71
CA LYS A 225 1.45 -33.27 -5.37
C LYS A 225 0.66 -32.40 -6.33
N GLU A 226 0.29 -31.19 -5.91
CA GLU A 226 -0.57 -30.28 -6.69
C GLU A 226 0.24 -29.46 -7.71
N TYR A 227 1.51 -29.18 -7.41
CA TYR A 227 2.36 -28.27 -8.21
C TYR A 227 3.78 -28.81 -8.46
N PRO A 228 3.93 -30.04 -8.97
CA PRO A 228 5.24 -30.68 -9.17
C PRO A 228 6.17 -29.90 -10.11
N GLU A 229 5.61 -29.20 -11.09
CA GLU A 229 6.37 -28.43 -12.08
C GLU A 229 6.80 -27.04 -11.59
N SER A 230 6.30 -26.59 -10.44
CA SER A 230 6.65 -25.29 -9.88
C SER A 230 8.12 -25.23 -9.49
N VAL A 231 8.73 -24.05 -9.62
CA VAL A 231 10.12 -23.82 -9.17
C VAL A 231 10.27 -24.20 -7.69
N PHE A 232 9.25 -23.94 -6.86
CA PHE A 232 9.26 -24.28 -5.45
C PHE A 232 9.31 -25.79 -5.19
N ALA A 233 8.55 -26.59 -5.95
CA ALA A 233 8.61 -28.04 -5.87
C ALA A 233 9.99 -28.56 -6.29
N LYS A 234 10.55 -28.00 -7.37
CA LYS A 234 11.89 -28.35 -7.87
C LYS A 234 12.98 -28.02 -6.86
N VAL A 235 12.90 -26.88 -6.17
CA VAL A 235 13.81 -26.49 -5.07
C VAL A 235 13.70 -27.42 -3.87
N ILE A 236 12.52 -27.95 -3.55
CA ILE A 236 12.36 -28.92 -2.46
C ILE A 236 13.00 -30.26 -2.80
N LEU A 237 12.86 -30.71 -4.06
CA LEU A 237 13.40 -31.99 -4.53
C LEU A 237 14.92 -31.94 -4.72
N ASP A 238 15.43 -30.80 -5.21
CA ASP A 238 16.84 -30.55 -5.43
C ASP A 238 17.22 -29.20 -4.78
N PRO A 239 17.84 -29.21 -3.59
CA PRO A 239 18.29 -28.00 -2.91
C PRO A 239 19.24 -27.14 -3.74
N ASP A 240 19.94 -27.72 -4.71
CA ASP A 240 20.85 -27.01 -5.61
C ASP A 240 20.14 -26.46 -6.85
N TYR A 241 18.85 -26.75 -7.05
CA TYR A 241 18.08 -26.32 -8.21
C TYR A 241 18.06 -24.80 -8.36
N ALA A 242 17.95 -24.06 -7.26
CA ALA A 242 18.01 -22.60 -7.29
C ALA A 242 19.35 -22.08 -7.81
N ARG A 243 20.47 -22.73 -7.42
CA ARG A 243 21.81 -22.39 -7.91
C ARG A 243 21.94 -22.75 -9.39
N LYS A 244 21.51 -23.95 -9.79
CA LYS A 244 21.51 -24.38 -11.20
C LYS A 244 20.69 -23.44 -12.09
N LEU A 245 19.54 -22.97 -11.62
CA LEU A 245 18.71 -22.01 -12.36
C LEU A 245 19.40 -20.65 -12.48
N ALA A 246 20.01 -20.16 -11.39
CA ALA A 246 20.80 -18.93 -11.42
C ALA A 246 22.01 -19.05 -12.36
N ASP A 247 22.68 -20.21 -12.38
CA ASP A 247 23.81 -20.51 -13.27
C ASP A 247 23.34 -20.54 -14.74
N VAL A 248 22.19 -21.16 -15.04
CA VAL A 248 21.58 -21.15 -16.37
C VAL A 248 21.21 -19.73 -16.82
N ASP A 249 20.62 -18.93 -15.92
CA ASP A 249 20.31 -17.52 -16.18
C ASP A 249 21.57 -16.69 -16.42
N ALA A 250 22.63 -16.91 -15.64
CA ALA A 250 23.91 -16.20 -15.77
C ALA A 250 24.61 -16.56 -17.09
N VAL A 251 24.65 -17.84 -17.45
CA VAL A 251 25.16 -18.31 -18.74
C VAL A 251 24.38 -17.69 -19.89
N PHE A 252 23.05 -17.65 -19.80
CA PHE A 252 22.23 -17.07 -20.86
C PHE A 252 22.38 -15.55 -20.96
N ASN A 253 22.55 -14.83 -19.85
CA ASN A 253 22.94 -13.42 -19.88
C ASN A 253 24.22 -13.20 -20.69
N GLY A 254 25.21 -14.10 -20.54
CA GLY A 254 26.41 -14.10 -21.37
C GLY A 254 26.10 -14.21 -22.86
N PHE A 255 25.25 -15.16 -23.26
CA PHE A 255 24.82 -15.30 -24.66
C PHE A 255 24.07 -14.07 -25.17
N TYR A 256 23.17 -13.50 -24.36
CA TYR A 256 22.44 -12.29 -24.73
C TYR A 256 23.37 -11.10 -24.92
N ASN A 257 24.31 -10.88 -24.00
CA ASN A 257 25.31 -9.82 -24.09
C ASN A 257 26.15 -9.95 -25.35
N GLU A 258 26.54 -11.18 -25.73
CA GLU A 258 27.27 -11.40 -26.98
C GLU A 258 26.46 -11.00 -28.22
N VAL A 259 25.17 -11.35 -28.28
CA VAL A 259 24.27 -10.94 -29.37
C VAL A 259 24.11 -9.41 -29.40
N TYR A 260 24.00 -8.79 -28.23
CA TYR A 260 23.93 -7.34 -28.11
C TYR A 260 25.21 -6.64 -28.58
N ASP A 261 26.38 -7.15 -28.21
CA ASP A 261 27.67 -6.62 -28.64
C ASP A 261 27.86 -6.73 -30.16
N GLN A 262 27.44 -7.85 -30.75
CA GLN A 262 27.41 -8.02 -32.21
C GLN A 262 26.49 -6.99 -32.87
N TYR A 263 25.34 -6.71 -32.27
CA TYR A 263 24.43 -5.67 -32.74
C TYR A 263 25.06 -4.27 -32.62
N ALA A 264 25.68 -3.95 -31.50
CA ALA A 264 26.37 -2.68 -31.27
C ALA A 264 27.52 -2.46 -32.28
N GLN A 265 28.22 -3.54 -32.66
CA GLN A 265 29.24 -3.55 -33.70
C GLN A 265 28.66 -3.58 -35.13
N LYS A 266 27.34 -3.46 -35.29
CA LYS A 266 26.61 -3.48 -36.56
C LYS A 266 26.77 -4.77 -37.36
N GLN A 267 27.07 -5.89 -36.70
CA GLN A 267 27.22 -7.21 -37.32
C GLN A 267 25.85 -7.89 -37.48
N TYR A 268 24.92 -7.24 -38.19
CA TYR A 268 23.50 -7.60 -38.22
C TYR A 268 23.22 -9.03 -38.71
N ALA A 269 23.99 -9.53 -39.68
CA ALA A 269 23.85 -10.92 -40.16
C ALA A 269 24.11 -11.94 -39.04
N LYS A 270 25.16 -11.71 -38.23
CA LYS A 270 25.51 -12.58 -37.10
C LYS A 270 24.50 -12.50 -35.97
N VAL A 271 23.94 -11.32 -35.72
CA VAL A 271 22.85 -11.12 -34.74
C VAL A 271 21.65 -12.00 -35.10
N ILE A 272 21.24 -12.02 -36.37
CA ILE A 272 20.10 -12.81 -36.83
C ILE A 272 20.37 -14.31 -36.69
N GLU A 273 21.55 -14.77 -37.14
CA GLU A 273 21.97 -16.18 -37.02
C GLU A 273 22.00 -16.63 -35.55
N LYS A 274 22.69 -15.88 -34.70
CA LYS A 274 22.88 -16.25 -33.31
C LYS A 274 21.60 -16.13 -32.49
N ALA A 275 20.74 -15.15 -32.78
CA ALA A 275 19.41 -15.07 -32.16
C ALA A 275 18.52 -16.25 -32.56
N ASN A 276 18.54 -16.69 -33.82
CA ASN A 276 17.81 -17.89 -34.26
C ASN A 276 18.29 -19.15 -33.52
N ASP A 277 19.61 -19.33 -33.42
CA ASP A 277 20.20 -20.47 -32.73
C ASP A 277 19.80 -20.51 -31.25
N LEU A 278 19.85 -19.37 -30.56
CA LEU A 278 19.47 -19.28 -29.15
C LEU A 278 17.97 -19.51 -28.94
N LEU A 279 17.12 -18.97 -29.81
CA LEU A 279 15.67 -19.17 -29.75
C LEU A 279 15.28 -20.63 -30.03
N ASN A 280 16.01 -21.33 -30.90
CA ASN A 280 15.78 -22.75 -31.17
C ASN A 280 16.28 -23.65 -30.03
N LYS A 281 17.43 -23.33 -29.42
CA LYS A 281 17.99 -24.11 -28.31
C LYS A 281 17.29 -23.86 -26.98
N TYR A 282 16.73 -22.67 -26.77
CA TYR A 282 16.10 -22.25 -25.51
C TYR A 282 14.74 -21.57 -25.77
N PRO A 283 13.72 -22.31 -26.21
CA PRO A 283 12.43 -21.73 -26.63
C PRO A 283 11.66 -21.04 -25.49
N ASP A 284 11.77 -21.54 -24.25
CA ASP A 284 11.04 -21.02 -23.08
C ASP A 284 11.85 -20.03 -22.23
N ASN A 285 12.86 -19.39 -22.80
CA ASN A 285 13.71 -18.46 -22.06
C ASN A 285 13.03 -17.11 -21.81
N ARG A 286 13.19 -16.52 -20.61
CA ARG A 286 12.73 -15.17 -20.27
C ARG A 286 13.27 -14.04 -21.18
N TYR A 287 14.40 -14.26 -21.86
CA TYR A 287 15.03 -13.32 -22.79
C TYR A 287 14.55 -13.49 -24.25
N ALA A 288 13.63 -14.43 -24.52
CA ALA A 288 13.18 -14.72 -25.88
C ALA A 288 12.62 -13.46 -26.58
N ALA A 289 11.81 -12.65 -25.88
CA ALA A 289 11.25 -11.41 -26.42
C ALA A 289 12.35 -10.41 -26.84
N GLN A 290 13.39 -10.26 -26.03
CA GLN A 290 14.53 -9.37 -26.30
C GLN A 290 15.36 -9.88 -27.50
N LEU A 291 15.52 -11.20 -27.64
CA LEU A 291 16.19 -11.79 -28.80
C LEU A 291 15.37 -11.61 -30.09
N TYR A 292 14.04 -11.81 -30.05
CA TYR A 292 13.17 -11.52 -31.18
C TYR A 292 13.26 -10.05 -31.61
N TYR A 293 13.31 -9.14 -30.65
CA TYR A 293 13.46 -7.71 -30.89
C TYR A 293 14.79 -7.38 -31.59
N LEU A 294 15.93 -7.85 -31.05
CA LEU A 294 17.24 -7.62 -31.66
C LEU A 294 17.33 -8.20 -33.08
N LYS A 295 16.77 -9.40 -33.28
CA LYS A 295 16.67 -10.03 -34.60
C LYS A 295 15.86 -9.16 -35.59
N ALA A 296 14.70 -8.66 -35.17
CA ALA A 296 13.83 -7.85 -36.02
C ALA A 296 14.51 -6.54 -36.45
N ILE A 297 15.19 -5.85 -35.52
CA ILE A 297 15.90 -4.61 -35.85
C ILE A 297 17.11 -4.88 -36.74
N ALA A 298 17.88 -5.93 -36.46
CA ALA A 298 19.00 -6.33 -37.31
C ALA A 298 18.53 -6.66 -38.75
N ALA A 299 17.39 -7.33 -38.89
CA ALA A 299 16.80 -7.61 -40.20
C ALA A 299 16.39 -6.31 -40.93
N GLY A 300 15.76 -5.37 -40.23
CA GLY A 300 15.41 -4.05 -40.80
C GLY A 300 16.62 -3.27 -41.29
N HIS A 301 17.76 -3.33 -40.58
CA HIS A 301 19.01 -2.70 -41.04
C HIS A 301 19.61 -3.34 -42.30
N MET A 302 19.24 -4.58 -42.61
CA MET A 302 19.70 -5.29 -43.81
C MET A 302 18.74 -5.15 -44.99
N GLU A 303 17.54 -4.61 -44.78
CA GLU A 303 16.58 -4.40 -45.84
C GLU A 303 17.01 -3.24 -46.74
N LYS A 304 17.05 -3.48 -48.05
CA LYS A 304 17.33 -2.41 -49.02
C LYS A 304 16.06 -1.62 -49.26
N LEU A 305 16.09 -0.32 -48.99
CA LEU A 305 15.00 0.56 -49.34
C LEU A 305 14.84 0.61 -50.87
N PRO A 306 13.62 0.49 -51.41
CA PRO A 306 13.39 0.72 -52.82
C PRO A 306 13.83 2.15 -53.20
N PRO A 307 14.41 2.34 -54.39
CA PRO A 307 14.79 3.67 -54.84
C PRO A 307 13.56 4.58 -54.83
N PHE A 308 13.74 5.80 -54.33
CA PHE A 308 12.68 6.81 -54.27
C PHE A 308 12.14 7.03 -55.68
N GLN A 309 10.89 6.64 -55.93
CA GLN A 309 10.23 6.92 -57.20
C GLN A 309 9.67 8.34 -57.13
N PRO A 310 10.20 9.31 -57.90
CA PRO A 310 9.54 10.60 -58.00
C PRO A 310 8.16 10.38 -58.63
N ILE A 311 7.15 10.93 -57.99
CA ILE A 311 5.78 10.95 -58.50
C ILE A 311 5.78 11.92 -59.69
N CYS A 312 5.90 11.40 -60.90
CA CYS A 312 5.70 12.19 -62.11
C CYS A 312 4.19 12.33 -62.35
N ASN A 313 3.71 13.59 -62.39
CA ASN A 313 2.36 13.97 -62.82
C ASN A 313 2.10 13.59 -64.29
#